data_AF-A0A497KRP1-F1
#
_entry.id   AF-A0A497KRP1-F1
#
_cell.length_a   1.000
_cell.length_b   1.000
_cell.length_c   1.000
_cell.angle_alpha   90.00
_cell.angle_beta   90.00
_cell.angle_gamma   90.00
#
_symmetry.space_group_name_H-M   'P 1'
#
loop_
_entity.id
_entity.type
_entity.pdbx_description
1 polymer ?
#
loop_
_entity_poly.entity_id
_entity_poly.type
_entity_poly.pdbx_seq_one_letter_code
_entity_poly.pdbx_strand_id
1 'polypeptide(L)'
;AQGKEILRFEDVAWLRSRDRKEVIFTTLRRIFYAGSITGALRAAQETDVDLDMLLEWIYENLPYHVKDPEELAATMEMLALADVYRGRIATTQDWSLMRYYIDFMTAGVAASWSRRSHGWIPFKFPSRIMTMSRSKTERDMLKAMGLRIGRKCHMSADRAARDVIPFLRVIFQNDPKIRENLAKWLGLDEEMVAFLSSKK
;
A
#
# COMPACT_ATOMS: atom_id res chain seq x y z
N ALA A 1 18.23 5.94 35.99
CA ALA A 1 19.46 5.49 36.69
C ALA A 1 19.33 5.88 38.17
N GLN A 2 19.21 4.90 39.06
CA GLN A 2 18.99 5.10 40.51
C GLN A 2 20.29 5.47 41.27
N GLY A 3 21.04 6.47 40.80
CA GLY A 3 22.13 7.10 41.59
C GLY A 3 23.27 6.20 42.08
N LYS A 4 23.55 5.04 41.46
CA LYS A 4 24.69 4.18 41.81
C LYS A 4 25.94 4.54 41.00
N GLU A 5 27.10 4.59 41.65
CA GLU A 5 28.41 4.86 41.01
C GLU A 5 28.98 3.65 40.22
N ILE A 6 28.52 2.43 40.52
CA ILE A 6 28.93 1.20 39.82
C ILE A 6 27.68 0.39 39.49
N LEU A 7 27.49 0.06 38.21
CA LEU A 7 26.36 -0.73 37.70
C LEU A 7 26.78 -2.19 37.49
N ARG A 8 26.03 -3.14 38.06
CA ARG A 8 26.20 -4.58 37.83
C ARG A 8 25.18 -5.10 36.82
N PHE A 9 25.44 -6.26 36.21
CA PHE A 9 24.56 -6.87 35.20
C PHE A 9 23.10 -7.02 35.68
N GLU A 10 22.91 -7.36 36.95
CA GLU A 10 21.59 -7.50 37.59
C GLU A 10 20.82 -6.15 37.67
N ASP A 11 21.53 -5.04 37.88
CA ASP A 11 20.94 -3.69 37.95
C ASP A 11 20.38 -3.20 36.60
N VAL A 12 20.85 -3.80 35.50
CA VAL A 12 20.42 -3.52 34.12
C VAL A 12 19.67 -4.69 33.49
N ALA A 13 19.41 -5.77 34.23
CA ALA A 13 18.74 -6.96 33.69
C ALA A 13 17.30 -6.69 33.25
N TRP A 14 16.62 -5.70 33.86
CA TRP A 14 15.29 -5.24 33.45
C TRP A 14 15.32 -4.43 32.14
N LEU A 15 16.44 -3.79 31.79
CA LEU A 15 16.66 -3.16 30.47
C LEU A 15 16.91 -4.18 29.36
N ARG A 16 17.09 -5.46 29.71
CA ARG A 16 17.39 -6.54 28.75
C ARG A 16 16.22 -6.81 27.80
N SER A 17 14.98 -6.49 28.20
CA SER A 17 13.85 -6.49 27.28
C SER A 17 13.95 -5.25 26.38
N ARG A 18 14.70 -5.35 25.28
CA ARG A 18 14.46 -4.49 24.12
C ARG A 18 13.04 -4.74 23.65
N ASP A 19 12.33 -3.68 23.25
CA ASP A 19 11.09 -3.82 22.49
C ASP A 19 11.38 -4.76 21.32
N ARG A 20 10.81 -5.97 21.42
CA ARG A 20 10.85 -6.91 20.32
C ARG A 20 9.77 -6.43 19.38
N LYS A 21 10.19 -6.06 18.17
CA LYS A 21 9.30 -5.95 17.01
C LYS A 21 8.31 -7.12 17.03
N GLU A 22 7.04 -6.84 17.34
CA GLU A 22 6.03 -7.88 17.35
C GLU A 22 5.74 -8.28 15.91
N VAL A 23 5.70 -9.59 15.66
CA VAL A 23 5.32 -10.12 14.35
C VAL A 23 3.99 -9.49 13.94
N ILE A 24 3.90 -9.00 12.71
CA ILE A 24 2.73 -8.28 12.17
C ILE A 24 1.37 -8.88 12.55
N PHE A 25 1.22 -10.20 12.59
CA PHE A 25 -0.04 -10.86 12.97
C PHE A 25 -0.46 -10.60 14.42
N THR A 26 0.49 -10.51 15.34
CA THR A 26 0.24 -10.14 16.74
C THR A 26 -0.16 -8.67 16.83
N THR A 27 0.53 -7.79 16.08
CA THR A 27 0.18 -6.38 15.97
C THR A 27 -1.27 -6.21 15.49
N LEU A 28 -1.63 -6.86 14.38
CA LEU A 28 -2.98 -6.78 13.81
C LEU A 28 -4.04 -7.27 14.79
N ARG A 29 -3.78 -8.37 15.50
CA ARG A 29 -4.70 -8.86 16.53
C ARG A 29 -4.87 -7.84 17.66
N ARG A 30 -3.78 -7.23 18.13
CA ARG A 30 -3.82 -6.21 19.19
C ARG A 30 -4.54 -4.94 18.76
N ILE A 31 -4.50 -4.58 17.49
CA ILE A 31 -5.28 -3.45 16.94
C ILE A 31 -6.75 -3.84 16.81
N PHE A 32 -7.06 -4.92 16.08
CA PHE A 32 -8.45 -5.29 15.73
C PHE A 32 -9.27 -5.59 16.98
N TYR A 33 -8.67 -6.25 17.98
CA TYR A 33 -9.32 -6.70 19.20
C TYR A 33 -8.90 -5.90 20.43
N ALA A 34 -8.41 -4.67 20.26
CA ALA A 34 -7.97 -3.84 21.38
C ALA A 34 -9.12 -3.59 22.37
N GLY A 35 -8.88 -3.86 23.66
CA GLY A 35 -9.82 -3.49 24.73
C GLY A 35 -9.77 -2.00 25.10
N SER A 36 -8.73 -1.28 24.66
CA SER A 36 -8.52 0.14 24.94
C SER A 36 -7.87 0.85 23.76
N ILE A 37 -8.16 2.16 23.63
CA ILE A 37 -7.54 3.06 22.66
C ILE A 37 -6.02 3.04 22.78
N THR A 38 -5.51 3.15 24.01
CA THR A 38 -4.07 3.14 24.30
C THR A 38 -3.40 1.83 23.88
N GLY A 39 -4.10 0.70 24.00
CA GLY A 39 -3.61 -0.60 23.55
C GLY A 39 -3.44 -0.67 22.03
N ALA A 40 -4.41 -0.16 21.28
CA ALA A 40 -4.35 -0.10 19.81
C ALA A 40 -3.21 0.81 19.32
N LEU A 41 -3.08 2.01 19.90
CA LEU A 41 -2.03 2.97 19.54
C LEU A 41 -0.63 2.39 19.82
N ARG A 42 -0.45 1.76 20.98
CA ARG A 42 0.81 1.14 21.37
C ARG A 42 1.21 -0.01 20.44
N ALA A 43 0.24 -0.79 19.96
CA ALA A 43 0.51 -1.85 18.99
C ALA A 43 1.12 -1.32 17.69
N ALA A 44 0.67 -0.16 17.18
CA ALA A 44 1.29 0.47 16.01
C ALA A 44 2.71 1.00 16.27
N GLN A 45 3.05 1.34 17.51
CA GLN A 45 4.41 1.79 17.86
C GLN A 45 5.40 0.62 17.96
N GLU A 46 4.91 -0.57 18.33
CA GLU A 46 5.70 -1.78 18.58
C GLU A 46 5.79 -2.72 17.35
N THR A 47 5.16 -2.33 16.24
CA THR A 47 5.07 -3.15 15.02
C THR A 47 6.43 -3.33 14.32
N ASP A 48 6.57 -4.43 13.60
CA ASP A 48 7.79 -4.78 12.88
C ASP A 48 7.93 -4.14 11.49
N VAL A 49 6.82 -3.67 10.93
CA VAL A 49 6.70 -3.01 9.61
C VAL A 49 6.61 -1.49 9.73
N ASP A 50 6.75 -0.76 8.62
CA ASP A 50 6.45 0.67 8.60
C ASP A 50 4.92 0.93 8.60
N LEU A 51 4.52 2.18 8.86
CA LEU A 51 3.11 2.52 9.05
C LEU A 51 2.29 2.43 7.75
N ASP A 52 2.90 2.67 6.59
CA ASP A 52 2.23 2.49 5.30
C ASP A 52 1.98 1.01 5.01
N MET A 53 2.95 0.16 5.32
CA MET A 53 2.76 -1.29 5.27
C MET A 53 1.69 -1.76 6.27
N LEU A 54 1.71 -1.23 7.50
CA LEU A 54 0.69 -1.54 8.52
C LEU A 54 -0.72 -1.17 8.04
N LEU A 55 -0.91 0.00 7.42
CA LEU A 55 -2.18 0.41 6.84
C LEU A 55 -2.68 -0.60 5.80
N GLU A 56 -1.81 -1.05 4.90
CA GLU A 56 -2.13 -2.04 3.87
C GLU A 56 -2.52 -3.41 4.47
N TRP A 57 -1.84 -3.83 5.54
CA TRP A 57 -2.22 -5.04 6.30
C TRP A 57 -3.59 -4.91 6.96
N ILE A 58 -3.87 -3.77 7.58
CA ILE A 58 -5.16 -3.51 8.22
C ILE A 58 -6.27 -3.52 7.16
N TYR A 59 -6.09 -2.78 6.06
CA TYR A 59 -7.04 -2.69 4.96
C TYR A 59 -7.39 -4.05 4.34
N GLU A 60 -6.37 -4.86 4.00
CA GLU A 60 -6.59 -6.20 3.42
C GLU A 60 -7.38 -7.10 4.38
N ASN A 61 -7.08 -7.02 5.67
CA ASN A 61 -7.59 -8.00 6.63
C ASN A 61 -8.95 -7.66 7.23
N LEU A 62 -9.32 -6.39 7.23
CA LEU A 62 -10.52 -5.93 7.91
C LEU A 62 -11.82 -6.66 7.49
N PRO A 63 -12.12 -6.84 6.19
CA PRO A 63 -13.34 -7.52 5.74
C PRO A 63 -13.40 -9.00 6.15
N TYR A 64 -12.25 -9.61 6.44
CA TYR A 64 -12.22 -10.98 6.92
C TYR A 64 -12.65 -11.08 8.38
N HIS A 65 -12.45 -10.04 9.20
CA HIS A 65 -12.76 -10.02 10.63
C HIS A 65 -14.09 -9.32 10.94
N VAL A 66 -14.37 -8.18 10.31
CA VAL A 66 -15.61 -7.41 10.51
C VAL A 66 -16.67 -7.92 9.54
N LYS A 67 -17.64 -8.67 10.06
CA LYS A 67 -18.68 -9.33 9.25
C LYS A 67 -19.98 -8.54 9.14
N ASP A 68 -20.27 -7.72 10.13
CA ASP A 68 -21.42 -6.84 10.08
C ASP A 68 -21.15 -5.72 9.05
N PRO A 69 -22.04 -5.51 8.07
CA PRO A 69 -21.83 -4.50 7.02
C PRO A 69 -21.75 -3.06 7.54
N GLU A 70 -22.51 -2.71 8.58
CA GLU A 70 -22.52 -1.36 9.14
C GLU A 70 -21.22 -1.09 9.91
N GLU A 71 -20.77 -2.06 10.71
CA GLU A 71 -19.46 -2.00 11.38
C GLU A 71 -18.30 -1.98 10.37
N LEU A 72 -18.41 -2.75 9.29
CA LEU A 72 -17.41 -2.77 8.23
C LEU A 72 -17.34 -1.40 7.54
N ALA A 73 -18.48 -0.77 7.27
CA ALA A 73 -18.51 0.58 6.72
C ALA A 73 -17.87 1.59 7.67
N ALA A 74 -18.21 1.54 8.97
CA ALA A 74 -17.66 2.45 9.97
C ALA A 74 -16.13 2.31 10.12
N THR A 75 -15.64 1.07 10.16
CA THR A 75 -14.19 0.80 10.23
C THR A 75 -13.45 1.17 8.94
N MET A 76 -14.05 0.98 7.77
CA MET A 76 -13.49 1.44 6.50
C MET A 76 -13.44 2.96 6.39
N GLU A 77 -14.43 3.68 6.93
CA GLU A 77 -14.42 5.14 7.01
C GLU A 77 -13.21 5.64 7.81
N MET A 78 -12.87 4.97 8.91
CA MET A 78 -11.66 5.30 9.68
C MET A 78 -10.38 5.10 8.87
N LEU A 79 -10.29 4.03 8.07
CA LEU A 79 -9.14 3.83 7.17
C LEU A 79 -9.09 4.86 6.03
N ALA A 80 -10.25 5.24 5.50
CA ALA A 80 -10.33 6.29 4.48
C ALA A 80 -9.83 7.63 5.04
N LEU A 81 -10.23 7.99 6.26
CA LEU A 81 -9.69 9.16 6.96
C LEU A 81 -8.18 9.04 7.18
N ALA A 82 -7.69 7.88 7.61
CA ALA A 82 -6.26 7.65 7.77
C ALA A 82 -5.48 7.90 6.45
N ASP A 83 -5.96 7.38 5.31
CA ASP A 83 -5.33 7.57 4.00
C ASP A 83 -5.41 9.03 3.51
N VAL A 84 -6.49 9.76 3.83
CA VAL A 84 -6.59 11.20 3.56
C VAL A 84 -5.50 11.97 4.31
N TYR A 85 -5.30 11.68 5.60
CA TYR A 85 -4.23 12.31 6.39
C TYR A 85 -2.84 11.90 5.90
N ARG A 86 -2.65 10.64 5.51
CA ARG A 86 -1.43 10.16 4.86
C ARG A 86 -1.11 10.95 3.58
N GLY A 87 -2.11 11.18 2.73
CA GLY A 87 -1.97 11.99 1.51
C GLY A 87 -1.64 13.46 1.83
N ARG A 88 -2.24 14.04 2.87
CA ARG A 88 -1.92 15.39 3.34
C ARG A 88 -0.49 15.49 3.86
N ILE A 89 -0.01 14.51 4.63
CA ILE A 89 1.37 14.46 5.11
C ILE A 89 2.33 14.40 3.91
N ALA A 90 2.08 13.52 2.95
CA ALA A 90 2.93 13.37 1.77
C ALA A 90 3.01 14.66 0.92
N THR A 91 1.90 15.40 0.80
CA THR A 91 1.83 16.62 -0.02
C THR A 91 2.35 17.87 0.69
N THR A 92 2.05 18.03 1.98
CA THR A 92 2.40 19.25 2.76
C THR A 92 3.71 19.11 3.53
N GLN A 93 4.19 17.89 3.75
CA GLN A 93 5.31 17.57 4.64
C GLN A 93 5.07 17.99 6.11
N ASP A 94 3.81 18.23 6.50
CA ASP A 94 3.45 18.52 7.88
C ASP A 94 3.31 17.22 8.69
N TRP A 95 4.39 16.87 9.41
CA TRP A 95 4.45 15.68 10.25
C TRP A 95 3.60 15.77 11.52
N SER A 96 3.08 16.95 11.89
CA SER A 96 2.15 17.05 13.03
C SER A 96 0.85 16.26 12.80
N LEU A 97 0.50 16.07 11.52
CA LEU A 97 -0.66 15.31 11.08
C LEU A 97 -0.51 13.79 11.28
N MET A 98 0.71 13.31 11.55
CA MET A 98 1.02 11.89 11.72
C MET A 98 0.19 11.23 12.82
N ARG A 99 -0.12 11.98 13.88
CA ARG A 99 -0.94 11.49 14.98
C ARG A 99 -2.32 11.05 14.48
N TYR A 100 -2.96 11.84 13.62
CA TYR A 100 -4.28 11.51 13.07
C TYR A 100 -4.21 10.28 12.16
N TYR A 101 -3.16 10.16 11.35
CA TYR A 101 -2.96 8.97 10.52
C TYR A 101 -2.92 7.69 11.37
N ILE A 102 -2.11 7.69 12.43
CA ILE A 102 -1.98 6.55 13.36
C ILE A 102 -3.29 6.32 14.13
N ASP A 103 -3.89 7.39 14.68
CA ASP A 103 -5.10 7.31 15.50
C ASP A 103 -6.25 6.69 14.71
N PHE A 104 -6.49 7.14 13.47
CA PHE A 104 -7.57 6.62 12.64
C PHE A 104 -7.34 5.18 12.19
N MET A 105 -6.14 4.83 11.71
CA MET A 105 -5.88 3.47 11.24
C MET A 105 -5.84 2.43 12.36
N THR A 106 -5.64 2.84 13.61
CA THR A 106 -5.57 1.93 14.77
C THR A 106 -6.76 2.05 15.70
N ALA A 107 -6.76 3.06 16.59
CA ALA A 107 -7.78 3.26 17.59
C ALA A 107 -9.15 3.53 16.98
N GLY A 108 -9.22 4.28 15.87
CA GLY A 108 -10.43 4.52 15.10
C GLY A 108 -11.05 3.21 14.63
N VAL A 109 -10.27 2.37 13.94
CA VAL A 109 -10.70 1.02 13.55
C VAL A 109 -11.15 0.20 14.74
N ALA A 110 -10.32 0.11 15.79
CA ALA A 110 -10.59 -0.71 16.96
C ALA A 110 -11.90 -0.29 17.66
N ALA A 111 -12.22 1.00 17.69
CA ALA A 111 -13.41 1.57 18.33
C ALA A 111 -14.69 1.46 17.48
N SER A 112 -14.56 1.21 16.17
CA SER A 112 -15.69 1.30 15.22
C SER A 112 -16.42 -0.02 14.98
N TRP A 113 -16.13 -1.07 15.76
CA TRP A 113 -16.82 -2.35 15.65
C TRP A 113 -16.87 -3.11 16.98
N SER A 114 -17.81 -4.04 17.11
CA SER A 114 -18.06 -4.79 18.33
C SER A 114 -17.01 -5.85 18.67
N ARG A 115 -16.09 -6.16 17.74
CA ARG A 115 -15.05 -7.20 17.86
C ARG A 115 -15.62 -8.61 18.02
N ARG A 116 -16.90 -8.80 17.67
CA ARG A 116 -17.62 -10.08 17.76
C ARG A 116 -17.41 -10.92 16.50
N SER A 117 -16.16 -11.24 16.22
CA SER A 117 -15.85 -12.21 15.16
C SER A 117 -15.89 -13.62 15.73
N HIS A 118 -16.59 -14.53 15.05
CA HIS A 118 -16.64 -15.94 15.42
C HIS A 118 -15.52 -16.73 14.71
N GLY A 119 -14.84 -17.60 15.45
CA GLY A 119 -13.85 -18.53 14.90
C GLY A 119 -12.45 -17.93 14.67
N TRP A 120 -11.53 -18.81 14.29
CA TRP A 120 -10.16 -18.43 13.94
C TRP A 120 -10.10 -17.98 12.47
N ILE A 121 -9.60 -16.76 12.24
CA ILE A 121 -9.43 -16.19 10.90
C ILE A 121 -7.94 -15.90 10.69
N PRO A 122 -7.31 -16.47 9.65
CA PRO A 122 -5.92 -16.19 9.34
C PRO A 122 -5.77 -14.80 8.73
N PHE A 123 -4.70 -14.10 9.12
CA PHE A 123 -4.28 -12.87 8.44
C PHE A 123 -3.61 -13.20 7.09
N LYS A 124 -3.91 -12.40 6.08
CA LYS A 124 -3.39 -12.50 4.72
C LYS A 124 -2.51 -11.32 4.39
N PHE A 125 -1.46 -11.57 3.61
CA PHE A 125 -0.59 -10.51 3.09
C PHE A 125 -1.36 -9.57 2.14
N PRO A 126 -1.07 -8.25 2.15
CA PRO A 126 -1.73 -7.28 1.29
C PRO A 126 -1.65 -7.61 -0.21
N SER A 127 -2.79 -7.91 -0.81
CA SER A 127 -2.90 -8.28 -2.22
C SER A 127 -2.63 -7.09 -3.15
N ARG A 128 -2.93 -5.87 -2.68
CA ARG A 128 -2.68 -4.62 -3.41
C ARG A 128 -1.20 -4.42 -3.70
N ILE A 129 -0.32 -4.61 -2.71
CA ILE A 129 1.13 -4.50 -2.89
C ILE A 129 1.64 -5.54 -3.89
N MET A 130 1.17 -6.78 -3.78
CA MET A 130 1.51 -7.83 -4.75
C MET A 130 1.09 -7.43 -6.17
N THR A 131 -0.12 -6.92 -6.32
CA THR A 131 -0.67 -6.49 -7.62
C THR A 131 0.09 -5.29 -8.19
N MET A 132 0.43 -4.31 -7.35
CA MET A 132 1.22 -3.14 -7.75
C MET A 132 2.64 -3.53 -8.18
N SER A 133 3.25 -4.49 -7.48
CA SER A 133 4.58 -5.02 -7.82
C SER A 133 4.53 -5.79 -9.15
N ARG A 134 3.58 -6.73 -9.31
CA ARG A 134 3.41 -7.53 -10.54
C ARG A 134 3.15 -6.67 -11.77
N SER A 135 2.34 -5.62 -11.64
CA SER A 135 2.00 -4.71 -12.74
C SER A 135 3.04 -3.61 -12.99
N LYS A 136 4.10 -3.51 -12.17
CA LYS A 136 5.05 -2.38 -12.24
C LYS A 136 5.73 -2.28 -13.60
N THR A 137 6.27 -3.39 -14.10
CA THR A 137 6.97 -3.44 -15.39
C THR A 137 6.06 -3.04 -16.55
N GLU A 138 4.84 -3.59 -16.58
CA GLU A 138 3.84 -3.26 -17.60
C GLU A 138 3.44 -1.77 -17.52
N ARG A 139 3.19 -1.24 -16.31
CA ARG A 139 2.85 0.19 -16.12
C ARG A 139 3.98 1.11 -16.54
N ASP A 140 5.22 0.79 -16.21
CA ASP A 140 6.39 1.58 -16.58
C ASP A 140 6.58 1.59 -18.10
N MET A 141 6.35 0.45 -18.76
CA MET A 141 6.40 0.34 -20.22
C MET A 141 5.27 1.12 -20.90
N LEU A 142 4.03 1.01 -20.41
CA LEU A 142 2.88 1.79 -20.90
C LEU A 142 3.13 3.29 -20.72
N LYS A 143 3.70 3.71 -19.59
CA LYS A 143 4.06 5.12 -19.33
C LYS A 143 5.13 5.61 -20.29
N ALA A 144 6.16 4.81 -20.54
CA ALA A 144 7.24 5.16 -21.46
C ALA A 144 6.74 5.29 -22.91
N MET A 145 5.93 4.35 -23.39
CA MET A 145 5.27 4.44 -24.70
C MET A 145 4.31 5.63 -24.77
N GLY A 146 3.48 5.82 -23.74
CA GLY A 146 2.53 6.92 -23.63
C GLY A 146 3.22 8.28 -23.74
N LEU A 147 4.41 8.45 -23.15
CA LEU A 147 5.20 9.67 -23.29
C LEU A 147 5.67 9.93 -24.74
N ARG A 148 6.11 8.88 -25.45
CA ARG A 148 6.55 9.00 -26.85
C ARG A 148 5.38 9.34 -27.78
N ILE A 149 4.26 8.66 -27.62
CA ILE A 149 3.02 8.92 -28.35
C ILE A 149 2.49 10.32 -28.03
N GLY A 150 2.44 10.68 -26.76
CA GLY A 150 1.95 11.97 -26.29
C GLY A 150 2.70 13.16 -26.89
N ARG A 151 4.03 13.05 -27.05
CA ARG A 151 4.86 14.07 -27.71
C ARG A 151 4.52 14.26 -29.19
N LYS A 152 4.13 13.21 -29.89
CA LYS A 152 3.81 13.24 -31.34
C LYS A 152 2.35 13.61 -31.61
N CYS A 153 1.45 13.23 -30.72
CA CYS A 153 0.00 13.36 -30.88
C CYS A 153 -0.63 14.45 -29.99
N HIS A 154 0.18 15.26 -29.29
CA HIS A 154 -0.28 16.34 -28.40
C HIS A 154 -1.29 15.88 -27.34
N MET A 155 -1.00 14.77 -26.68
CA MET A 155 -1.85 14.18 -25.64
C MET A 155 -1.03 13.79 -24.42
N SER A 156 -1.67 13.72 -23.25
CA SER A 156 -1.03 13.24 -22.02
C SER A 156 -0.61 11.78 -22.18
N ALA A 157 0.48 11.37 -21.51
CA ALA A 157 0.95 10.00 -21.53
C ALA A 157 -0.10 8.97 -21.10
N ASP A 158 -0.91 9.31 -20.09
CA ASP A 158 -2.00 8.47 -19.60
C ASP A 158 -3.09 8.25 -20.67
N ARG A 159 -3.59 9.34 -21.25
CA ARG A 159 -4.54 9.29 -22.38
C ARG A 159 -3.98 8.50 -23.56
N ALA A 160 -2.71 8.70 -23.92
CA ALA A 160 -2.06 7.94 -24.99
C ALA A 160 -1.99 6.44 -24.67
N ALA A 161 -1.66 6.08 -23.43
CA ALA A 161 -1.60 4.69 -23.00
C ALA A 161 -2.96 4.01 -23.01
N ARG A 162 -4.02 4.73 -22.63
CA ARG A 162 -5.38 4.20 -22.59
C ARG A 162 -6.04 4.14 -23.96
N ASP A 163 -5.89 5.19 -24.76
CA ASP A 163 -6.72 5.41 -25.95
C ASP A 163 -5.98 5.08 -27.26
N VAL A 164 -4.64 5.00 -27.27
CA VAL A 164 -3.85 4.76 -28.49
C VAL A 164 -3.15 3.40 -28.49
N ILE A 165 -2.50 3.02 -27.39
CA ILE A 165 -1.74 1.76 -27.30
C ILE A 165 -2.57 0.52 -27.67
N PRO A 166 -3.84 0.37 -27.25
CA PRO A 166 -4.64 -0.79 -27.64
C PRO A 166 -4.77 -0.96 -29.16
N PHE A 167 -4.93 0.14 -29.90
CA PHE A 167 -4.99 0.11 -31.37
C PHE A 167 -3.61 -0.17 -31.99
N LEU A 168 -2.54 0.40 -31.42
CA LEU A 168 -1.18 0.09 -31.88
C LEU A 168 -0.85 -1.40 -31.74
N ARG A 169 -1.32 -2.09 -30.68
CA ARG A 169 -1.15 -3.55 -30.55
C ARG A 169 -1.78 -4.29 -31.73
N VAL A 170 -3.03 -3.94 -32.08
CA VAL A 170 -3.73 -4.56 -33.22
C VAL A 170 -2.99 -4.29 -34.53
N ILE A 171 -2.54 -3.05 -34.77
CA ILE A 171 -1.80 -2.70 -35.98
C ILE A 171 -0.48 -3.46 -36.06
N PHE A 172 0.28 -3.50 -34.97
CA PHE A 172 1.61 -4.14 -34.93
C PHE A 172 1.54 -5.66 -35.13
N GLN A 173 0.44 -6.29 -34.74
CA GLN A 173 0.21 -7.73 -34.93
C GLN A 173 -0.21 -8.11 -36.34
N ASN A 174 -0.83 -7.20 -37.09
CA ASN A 174 -1.46 -7.54 -38.38
C ASN A 174 -0.72 -6.99 -39.60
N ASP A 175 -0.03 -5.85 -39.49
CA ASP A 175 0.64 -5.22 -40.63
C ASP A 175 2.13 -4.93 -40.34
N PRO A 176 3.05 -5.77 -40.87
CA PRO A 176 4.49 -5.59 -40.68
C PRO A 176 5.05 -4.28 -41.23
N LYS A 177 4.48 -3.76 -42.33
CA LYS A 177 4.97 -2.55 -43.00
C LYS A 177 4.55 -1.31 -42.25
N ILE A 178 3.28 -1.24 -41.82
CA ILE A 178 2.78 -0.14 -40.99
C ILE A 178 3.48 -0.15 -39.64
N ARG A 179 3.75 -1.34 -39.06
CA ARG A 179 4.51 -1.49 -37.82
C ARG A 179 5.87 -0.80 -37.87
N GLU A 180 6.68 -1.07 -38.89
CA GLU A 180 8.04 -0.51 -39.00
C GLU A 180 8.01 1.02 -39.13
N ASN A 181 7.09 1.55 -39.96
CA ASN A 181 6.91 2.98 -40.14
C ASN A 181 6.47 3.68 -38.84
N LEU A 182 5.50 3.11 -38.13
CA LEU A 182 5.01 3.67 -36.87
C LEU A 182 6.03 3.56 -35.75
N ALA A 183 6.74 2.44 -35.64
CA ALA A 183 7.80 2.26 -34.66
C ALA A 183 8.89 3.33 -34.85
N LYS A 184 9.29 3.59 -36.09
CA LYS A 184 10.25 4.65 -36.43
C LYS A 184 9.70 6.05 -36.15
N TRP A 185 8.46 6.34 -36.54
CA TRP A 185 7.85 7.66 -36.35
C TRP A 185 7.64 8.03 -34.87
N LEU A 186 7.19 7.07 -34.07
CA LEU A 186 7.05 7.19 -32.61
C LEU A 186 8.38 7.07 -31.87
N GLY A 187 9.42 6.58 -32.56
CA GLY A 187 10.73 6.31 -32.00
C GLY A 187 10.66 5.27 -30.88
N LEU A 188 9.96 4.14 -31.09
CA LEU A 188 9.85 3.02 -30.14
C LEU A 188 11.14 2.18 -30.15
N ASP A 189 11.51 1.63 -28.99
CA ASP A 189 12.62 0.68 -28.87
C ASP A 189 12.16 -0.76 -29.11
N GLU A 190 13.11 -1.69 -29.19
CA GLU A 190 12.85 -3.09 -29.49
C GLU A 190 11.94 -3.75 -28.46
N GLU A 191 12.09 -3.42 -27.17
CA GLU A 191 11.25 -3.94 -26.09
C GLU A 191 9.79 -3.48 -26.24
N MET A 192 9.56 -2.19 -26.56
CA MET A 192 8.24 -1.65 -26.82
C MET A 192 7.59 -2.29 -28.06
N VAL A 193 8.35 -2.47 -29.14
CA VAL A 193 7.86 -3.13 -30.36
C VAL A 193 7.48 -4.59 -30.07
N ALA A 194 8.30 -5.31 -29.30
CA ALA A 194 8.02 -6.68 -28.87
C ALA A 194 6.76 -6.74 -27.99
N PHE A 195 6.60 -5.82 -27.05
CA PHE A 195 5.42 -5.73 -26.20
C PHE A 195 4.14 -5.51 -27.00
N LEU A 196 4.17 -4.61 -27.99
CA LEU A 196 3.02 -4.35 -28.86
C LEU A 196 2.71 -5.54 -29.79
N SER A 197 3.74 -6.26 -30.22
CA SER A 197 3.61 -7.42 -31.11
C SER A 197 3.22 -8.71 -30.38
N SER A 198 3.40 -8.78 -29.05
CA SER A 198 3.01 -9.93 -28.26
C SER A 198 1.50 -10.19 -28.37
N LYS A 199 1.10 -11.42 -28.71
CA LYS A 199 -0.29 -11.85 -28.54
C LYS A 199 -0.50 -12.08 -27.05
N LYS A 200 -1.47 -11.36 -26.46
CA LYS A 200 -2.03 -11.73 -25.17
C LYS A 200 -3.00 -12.87 -25.39
#